data_AF-C7C504-F1
#
_entry.id   AF-C7C504-F1
#
_cell.length_a   1.000
_cell.length_b   1.000
_cell.length_c   1.000
_cell.angle_alpha   90.00
_cell.angle_beta   90.00
_cell.angle_gamma   90.00
#
_symmetry.space_group_name_H-M   'P 1'
#
loop_
_entity.id
_entity.type
_entity.pdbx_description
1 polymer ?
#
loop_
_entity_poly.entity_id
_entity_poly.type
_entity_poly.pdbx_seq_one_letter_code
_entity_poly.pdbx_strand_id
1 'polypeptide(L)'
;MLTKTNLRMKKIIKVRLKALSLVILAPYLFISAALADVRLVSPSGSALIFSDKKTEKNYDRNAWGQLFYEVKGKRVNLSIEGRYFVEDGSSRLSPSGRYFVVNSVAGGYVDMFDGRGEQYVDKAYCSVIDMRTGCIISDWDGEACGYDWKKDSDELASSDEPNAEKFDFLTFRPDINKPYKQLSWLALKEVNG
;
A
#
# COMPACT_ATOMS: atom_id res chain seq x y z
N MET A 1 101.83 10.50 28.13
CA MET A 1 101.94 11.24 29.40
C MET A 1 100.93 12.39 29.36
N LEU A 2 100.16 12.57 30.45
CA LEU A 2 99.39 13.76 30.83
C LEU A 2 98.10 14.17 30.06
N THR A 3 96.98 13.81 30.72
CA THR A 3 95.87 14.67 31.22
C THR A 3 94.81 15.29 30.30
N LYS A 4 93.58 14.79 30.53
CA LYS A 4 92.34 15.48 30.93
C LYS A 4 91.99 16.83 30.28
N THR A 5 90.79 16.89 29.72
CA THR A 5 89.90 18.04 29.89
C THR A 5 88.45 17.57 29.96
N ASN A 6 87.64 18.31 30.70
CA ASN A 6 86.40 17.92 31.36
C ASN A 6 85.26 18.86 30.89
N LEU A 7 84.01 18.47 31.17
CA LEU A 7 82.76 19.28 31.14
C LEU A 7 82.23 19.67 29.73
N ARG A 8 80.93 19.73 29.40
CA ARG A 8 79.69 19.91 30.18
C ARG A 8 78.45 19.75 29.27
N MET A 9 77.29 19.52 29.92
CA MET A 9 75.92 20.00 29.60
C MET A 9 74.98 19.27 28.60
N LYS A 10 74.00 18.57 29.20
CA LYS A 10 72.53 18.76 29.11
C LYS A 10 71.87 18.99 27.73
N LYS A 11 70.94 18.11 27.36
CA LYS A 11 69.48 18.43 27.28
C LYS A 11 68.63 17.18 27.03
N ILE A 12 67.64 17.00 27.91
CA ILE A 12 66.59 15.98 27.87
C ILE A 12 65.54 16.43 26.84
N ILE A 13 65.30 15.64 25.79
CA ILE A 13 64.22 15.89 24.83
C ILE A 13 62.97 15.16 25.33
N LYS A 14 62.00 15.92 25.86
CA LYS A 14 60.63 15.46 26.09
C LYS A 14 59.93 15.30 24.74
N VAL A 15 59.72 14.07 24.28
CA VAL A 15 58.83 13.79 23.14
C VAL A 15 57.39 13.95 23.64
N ARG A 16 56.69 14.99 23.14
CA ARG A 16 55.26 15.17 23.41
C ARG A 16 54.48 14.19 22.54
N LEU A 17 53.91 13.16 23.18
CA LEU A 17 52.94 12.25 22.57
C LEU A 17 51.64 13.03 22.32
N LYS A 18 51.38 13.42 21.07
CA LYS A 18 50.09 14.00 20.69
C LYS A 18 49.09 12.85 20.62
N ALA A 19 48.17 12.79 21.59
CA ALA A 19 47.02 11.90 21.52
C ALA A 19 46.15 12.34 20.33
N LEU A 20 46.15 11.52 19.27
CA LEU A 20 45.28 11.70 18.11
C LEU A 20 43.85 11.43 18.60
N SER A 21 43.04 12.49 18.69
CA SER A 21 41.62 12.37 19.04
C SER A 21 40.90 11.74 17.85
N LEU A 22 40.66 10.43 17.91
CA LEU A 22 39.89 9.70 16.91
C LEU A 22 38.42 10.05 17.12
N VAL A 23 37.94 11.10 16.46
CA VAL A 23 36.51 11.40 16.39
C VAL A 23 35.88 10.33 15.50
N ILE A 24 35.32 9.30 16.11
CA ILE A 24 34.52 8.28 15.43
C ILE A 24 33.21 8.98 15.03
N LEU A 25 33.15 9.53 13.81
CA LEU A 25 31.88 9.84 13.16
C LEU A 25 31.19 8.49 12.95
N ALA A 26 30.32 8.09 13.87
CA ALA A 26 29.39 7.00 13.64
C ALA A 26 28.45 7.45 12.50
N PRO A 27 28.47 6.81 11.31
CA PRO A 27 27.41 7.05 10.35
C PRO A 27 26.14 6.55 11.01
N TYR A 28 25.22 7.47 11.32
CA TYR A 28 23.85 7.13 11.67
C TYR A 28 23.26 6.42 10.44
N LEU A 29 23.39 5.09 10.43
CA LEU A 29 22.64 4.21 9.55
C LEU A 29 21.17 4.39 9.95
N PHE A 30 20.50 5.33 9.30
CA PHE A 30 19.05 5.32 9.23
C PHE A 30 18.67 4.04 8.48
N ILE A 31 18.46 2.95 9.23
CA ILE A 31 17.82 1.75 8.71
C ILE A 31 16.37 2.16 8.45
N SER A 32 16.10 2.65 7.24
CA SER A 32 14.73 2.66 6.74
C SER A 32 14.30 1.21 6.67
N ALA A 33 13.43 0.79 7.59
CA ALA A 33 12.76 -0.49 7.47
C ALA A 33 11.85 -0.38 6.25
N ALA A 34 12.33 -0.84 5.09
CA ALA A 34 11.50 -0.99 3.91
C ALA A 34 10.33 -1.91 4.31
N LEU A 35 9.11 -1.37 4.25
CA LEU A 35 7.91 -2.15 4.51
C LEU A 35 7.80 -3.18 3.38
N ALA A 36 7.72 -4.46 3.74
CA ALA A 36 7.71 -5.55 2.79
C ALA A 36 6.36 -5.66 2.08
N ASP A 37 6.37 -5.83 0.76
CA ASP A 37 5.17 -6.07 -0.05
C ASP A 37 4.37 -7.28 0.45
N VAL A 38 3.04 -7.22 0.34
CA VAL A 38 2.18 -8.39 0.59
C VAL A 38 1.88 -9.09 -0.72
N ARG A 39 2.13 -10.39 -0.78
CA ARG A 39 1.95 -11.22 -1.98
C ARG A 39 0.96 -12.34 -1.71
N LEU A 40 -0.11 -12.37 -2.50
CA LEU A 40 -1.16 -13.39 -2.43
C LEU A 40 -1.12 -14.24 -3.69
N VAL A 41 -1.11 -15.56 -3.55
CA VAL A 41 -0.88 -16.50 -4.65
C VAL A 41 -2.13 -17.33 -4.89
N SER A 42 -2.61 -17.36 -6.13
CA SER A 42 -3.69 -18.27 -6.52
C SER A 42 -3.17 -19.70 -6.71
N PRO A 43 -4.03 -20.72 -6.60
CA PRO A 43 -3.69 -22.11 -6.94
C PRO A 43 -3.14 -22.27 -8.37
N SER A 44 -3.49 -21.36 -9.28
CA SER A 44 -3.00 -21.37 -10.67
C SER A 44 -1.58 -20.80 -10.84
N GLY A 45 -0.97 -20.29 -9.76
CA GLY A 45 0.39 -19.74 -9.75
C GLY A 45 0.49 -18.28 -10.18
N SER A 46 -0.62 -17.60 -10.44
CA SER A 46 -0.67 -16.14 -10.53
C SER A 46 -0.69 -15.51 -9.13
N ALA A 47 -0.32 -14.24 -9.02
CA ALA A 47 -0.30 -13.53 -7.75
C ALA A 47 -0.79 -12.10 -7.85
N LEU A 48 -1.33 -11.59 -6.74
CA LEU A 48 -1.53 -10.18 -6.48
C LEU A 48 -0.46 -9.70 -5.50
N ILE A 49 0.06 -8.50 -5.74
CA ILE A 49 1.12 -7.90 -4.94
C ILE A 49 0.66 -6.50 -4.53
N PHE A 50 0.47 -6.31 -3.24
CA PHE A 50 0.23 -5.02 -2.63
C PHE A 50 1.58 -4.41 -2.24
N SER A 51 1.85 -3.21 -2.75
CA SER A 51 3.13 -2.52 -2.60
C SER A 51 2.90 -1.03 -2.29
N ASP A 52 3.98 -0.30 -1.98
CA ASP A 52 3.92 1.11 -1.59
C ASP A 52 3.03 1.34 -0.35
N LYS A 53 3.40 0.71 0.77
CA LYS A 53 2.64 0.80 2.03
C LYS A 53 2.48 2.26 2.48
N LYS A 54 1.23 2.66 2.74
CA LYS A 54 0.88 3.99 3.24
C LYS A 54 0.86 4.02 4.76
N THR A 55 1.35 5.12 5.31
CA THR A 55 1.48 5.30 6.77
C THR A 55 1.04 6.70 7.21
N GLU A 56 0.68 7.57 6.28
CA GLU A 56 0.22 8.91 6.58
C GLU A 56 -1.21 8.92 7.14
N LYS A 57 -1.60 10.09 7.66
CA LYS A 57 -2.97 10.36 8.10
C LYS A 57 -3.95 10.12 6.94
N ASN A 58 -5.15 9.65 7.27
CA ASN A 58 -6.27 9.35 6.35
C ASN A 58 -6.13 8.06 5.53
N TYR A 59 -5.07 7.27 5.73
CA TYR A 59 -4.95 5.92 5.19
C TYR A 59 -5.25 4.88 6.27
N ASP A 60 -5.84 3.76 5.85
CA ASP A 60 -5.98 2.58 6.70
C ASP A 60 -4.62 2.03 7.15
N ARG A 61 -4.60 1.35 8.30
CA ARG A 61 -3.37 0.75 8.86
C ARG A 61 -2.68 -0.23 7.89
N ASN A 62 -3.46 -0.85 7.01
CA ASN A 62 -3.01 -1.82 6.01
C ASN A 62 -3.23 -1.30 4.58
N ALA A 63 -3.04 0.00 4.39
CA ALA A 63 -3.17 0.66 3.09
C ALA A 63 -1.90 0.51 2.24
N TRP A 64 -2.10 0.36 0.93
CA TRP A 64 -1.08 0.16 -0.09
C TRP A 64 -1.40 1.02 -1.31
N GLY A 65 -0.44 1.83 -1.77
CA GLY A 65 -0.63 2.69 -2.93
C GLY A 65 -0.65 1.94 -4.26
N GLN A 66 -0.12 0.71 -4.29
CA GLN A 66 0.04 -0.04 -5.52
C GLN A 66 -0.50 -1.45 -5.44
N LEU A 67 -1.13 -1.88 -6.54
CA LEU A 67 -1.57 -3.26 -6.75
C LEU A 67 -1.01 -3.77 -8.07
N PHE A 68 -0.32 -4.90 -8.03
CA PHE A 68 0.20 -5.56 -9.22
C PHE A 68 -0.37 -6.96 -9.37
N TYR A 69 -0.62 -7.36 -10.62
CA TYR A 69 -0.82 -8.75 -10.99
C TYR A 69 0.47 -9.32 -11.56
N GLU A 70 0.82 -10.54 -11.16
CA GLU A 70 2.01 -11.24 -11.61
C GLU A 70 1.69 -12.67 -12.05
N VAL A 71 2.18 -13.07 -13.23
CA VAL A 71 2.07 -14.45 -13.74
C VAL A 71 3.29 -14.79 -14.57
N LYS A 72 3.95 -15.93 -14.27
CA LYS A 72 5.13 -16.41 -15.00
C LYS A 72 6.22 -15.34 -15.17
N GLY A 73 6.47 -14.55 -14.12
CA GLY A 73 7.47 -13.48 -14.11
C GLY A 73 7.07 -12.20 -14.87
N LYS A 74 5.89 -12.16 -15.50
CA LYS A 74 5.33 -10.93 -16.07
C LYS A 74 4.52 -10.21 -15.00
N ARG A 75 4.68 -8.90 -14.92
CA ARG A 75 3.98 -8.03 -13.96
C ARG A 75 3.18 -6.96 -14.70
N VAL A 76 1.94 -6.73 -14.26
CA VAL A 76 1.04 -5.69 -14.75
C VAL A 76 0.58 -4.85 -13.57
N ASN A 77 0.59 -3.53 -13.74
CA ASN A 77 0.07 -2.60 -12.74
C ASN A 77 -1.46 -2.54 -12.85
N LEU A 78 -2.16 -2.81 -11.75
CA LEU A 78 -3.62 -2.74 -11.62
C LEU A 78 -4.06 -1.55 -10.76
N SER A 79 -3.14 -0.68 -10.35
CA SER A 79 -3.46 0.53 -9.60
C SER A 79 -4.48 1.40 -10.33
N ILE A 80 -5.45 1.89 -9.57
CA ILE A 80 -6.44 2.88 -10.01
C ILE A 80 -6.02 4.23 -9.43
N GLU A 81 -5.92 5.25 -10.28
CA GLU A 81 -5.55 6.60 -9.86
C GLU A 81 -6.51 7.14 -8.78
N GLY A 82 -5.95 7.78 -7.75
CA GLY A 82 -6.73 8.33 -6.63
C GLY A 82 -7.25 7.28 -5.65
N ARG A 83 -6.84 6.00 -5.78
CA ARG A 83 -7.18 4.95 -4.83
C ARG A 83 -5.95 4.37 -4.14
N TYR A 84 -6.14 3.97 -2.89
CA TYR A 84 -5.26 3.03 -2.21
C TYR A 84 -6.00 1.71 -1.98
N PHE A 85 -5.25 0.62 -1.81
CA PHE A 85 -5.76 -0.73 -1.61
C PHE A 85 -5.60 -1.13 -0.14
N VAL A 86 -6.51 -1.94 0.37
CA VAL A 86 -6.50 -2.43 1.76
C VAL A 86 -6.28 -3.93 1.75
N GLU A 87 -5.25 -4.38 2.48
CA GLU A 87 -4.97 -5.81 2.66
C GLU A 87 -4.73 -6.14 4.13
N ASP A 88 -5.80 -6.52 4.80
CA ASP A 88 -5.84 -6.91 6.21
C ASP A 88 -6.33 -8.36 6.40
N GLY A 89 -6.40 -9.14 5.32
CA GLY A 89 -7.03 -10.46 5.26
C GLY A 89 -8.50 -10.43 4.83
N SER A 90 -9.12 -9.26 4.65
CA SER A 90 -10.49 -9.14 4.12
C SER A 90 -10.59 -9.44 2.63
N SER A 91 -9.50 -9.35 1.89
CA SER A 91 -9.41 -9.75 0.50
C SER A 91 -9.47 -11.27 0.36
N ARG A 92 -10.33 -11.78 -0.52
CA ARG A 92 -10.65 -13.21 -0.57
C ARG A 92 -10.55 -13.79 -1.97
N LEU A 93 -9.83 -14.90 -2.04
CA LEU A 93 -9.81 -15.77 -3.20
C LEU A 93 -11.10 -16.60 -3.22
N SER A 94 -11.73 -16.69 -4.39
CA SER A 94 -12.93 -17.51 -4.59
C SER A 94 -12.63 -19.00 -4.40
N PRO A 95 -13.62 -19.85 -4.10
CA PRO A 95 -13.41 -21.29 -3.90
C PRO A 95 -12.72 -21.98 -5.08
N SER A 96 -13.00 -21.57 -6.32
CA SER A 96 -12.31 -22.14 -7.50
C SER A 96 -10.86 -21.64 -7.67
N GLY A 97 -10.47 -20.59 -6.95
CA GLY A 97 -9.21 -19.89 -7.13
C GLY A 97 -9.17 -18.97 -8.36
N ARG A 98 -10.28 -18.81 -9.08
CA ARG A 98 -10.33 -18.01 -10.30
C ARG A 98 -10.49 -16.52 -10.05
N TYR A 99 -11.21 -16.14 -9.01
CA TYR A 99 -11.54 -14.74 -8.75
C TYR A 99 -10.96 -14.28 -7.42
N PHE A 100 -10.69 -12.99 -7.33
CA PHE A 100 -10.17 -12.40 -6.11
C PHE A 100 -10.86 -11.06 -5.87
N VAL A 101 -11.43 -10.86 -4.69
CA VAL A 101 -11.99 -9.57 -4.27
C VAL A 101 -10.89 -8.76 -3.62
N VAL A 102 -10.65 -7.55 -4.12
CA VAL A 102 -9.71 -6.58 -3.55
C VAL A 102 -10.45 -5.35 -3.08
N ASN A 103 -10.21 -4.95 -1.83
CA ASN A 103 -10.74 -3.72 -1.27
C ASN A 103 -9.83 -2.53 -1.60
N SER A 104 -10.43 -1.41 -1.97
CA SER A 104 -9.74 -0.14 -2.22
C SER A 104 -10.56 1.04 -1.72
N VAL A 105 -9.93 2.18 -1.51
CA VAL A 105 -10.57 3.40 -1.03
C VAL A 105 -10.10 4.56 -1.90
N ALA A 106 -11.05 5.33 -2.41
CA ALA A 106 -10.78 6.64 -3.00
C ALA A 106 -11.00 7.70 -1.92
N GLY A 107 -10.04 8.58 -1.71
CA GLY A 107 -10.15 9.62 -0.69
C GLY A 107 -9.52 10.94 -1.12
N GLY A 108 -10.04 12.04 -0.58
CA GLY A 108 -9.59 13.38 -0.92
C GLY A 108 -10.23 14.44 -0.05
N TYR A 109 -9.68 15.64 -0.10
CA TYR A 109 -10.26 16.81 0.57
C TYR A 109 -11.32 17.45 -0.33
N VAL A 110 -12.47 17.77 0.25
CA VAL A 110 -13.56 18.51 -0.40
C VAL A 110 -13.87 19.77 0.41
N ASP A 111 -14.11 20.88 -0.28
CA ASP A 111 -14.64 22.09 0.36
C ASP A 111 -16.10 21.85 0.72
N MET A 112 -16.47 22.08 1.98
CA MET A 112 -17.81 21.86 2.49
C MET A 112 -18.78 23.00 2.12
N PHE A 113 -18.30 24.10 1.53
CA PHE A 113 -19.08 25.29 1.11
C PHE A 113 -19.98 25.91 2.21
N ASP A 114 -19.77 25.53 3.48
CA ASP A 114 -20.53 25.95 4.65
C ASP A 114 -19.66 26.75 5.66
N GLY A 115 -18.44 27.12 5.25
CA GLY A 115 -17.48 27.87 6.06
C GLY A 115 -16.63 27.01 7.01
N ARG A 116 -16.81 25.68 7.05
CA ARG A 116 -15.95 24.76 7.83
C ARG A 116 -14.61 24.45 7.16
N GLY A 117 -14.40 24.89 5.92
CA GLY A 117 -13.19 24.64 5.13
C GLY A 117 -13.17 23.24 4.52
N GLU A 118 -11.97 22.79 4.15
CA GLU A 118 -11.78 21.48 3.53
C GLU A 118 -11.93 20.33 4.54
N GLN A 119 -12.71 19.31 4.18
CA GLN A 119 -12.87 18.08 4.94
C GLN A 119 -12.39 16.88 4.11
N TYR A 120 -11.68 15.96 4.73
CA TYR A 120 -11.36 14.69 4.09
C TYR A 120 -12.61 13.82 4.01
N VAL A 121 -12.90 13.32 2.82
CA VAL A 121 -13.94 12.34 2.55
C VAL A 121 -13.32 11.16 1.83
N ASP A 122 -13.87 9.99 2.09
CA ASP A 122 -13.47 8.75 1.45
C ASP A 122 -14.67 7.93 0.99
N LYS A 123 -14.38 6.97 0.13
CA LYS A 123 -15.34 6.05 -0.44
C LYS A 123 -14.67 4.71 -0.69
N ALA A 124 -15.21 3.66 -0.06
CA ALA A 124 -14.75 2.29 -0.23
C ALA A 124 -15.28 1.68 -1.54
N TYR A 125 -14.43 0.85 -2.14
CA TYR A 125 -14.68 0.10 -3.35
C TYR A 125 -14.15 -1.33 -3.21
N CYS A 126 -14.71 -2.22 -4.02
CA CYS A 126 -14.35 -3.61 -4.13
C CYS A 126 -14.23 -3.97 -5.59
N SER A 127 -13.11 -4.58 -5.96
CA SER A 127 -12.83 -5.02 -7.32
C SER A 127 -12.76 -6.54 -7.38
N VAL A 128 -13.43 -7.18 -8.35
CA VAL A 128 -13.20 -8.60 -8.68
C VAL A 128 -12.11 -8.65 -9.75
N ILE A 129 -11.05 -9.40 -9.49
CA ILE A 129 -9.97 -9.68 -10.44
C ILE A 129 -10.13 -11.11 -10.95
N ASP A 130 -10.16 -11.32 -12.27
CA ASP A 130 -10.03 -12.65 -12.88
C ASP A 130 -8.55 -13.04 -12.89
N MET A 131 -8.16 -13.94 -11.98
CA MET A 131 -6.78 -14.36 -11.74
C MET A 131 -6.14 -15.12 -12.91
N ARG A 132 -6.92 -15.57 -13.90
CA ARG A 132 -6.40 -16.14 -15.14
C ARG A 132 -5.89 -15.07 -16.10
N THR A 133 -6.49 -13.88 -16.06
CA THR A 133 -6.21 -12.81 -17.02
C THR A 133 -5.51 -11.60 -16.39
N GLY A 134 -5.62 -11.42 -15.07
CA GLY A 134 -5.19 -10.23 -14.37
C GLY A 134 -6.08 -9.01 -14.62
N CYS A 135 -7.26 -9.18 -15.22
CA CYS A 135 -8.19 -8.08 -15.46
C CYS A 135 -9.07 -7.85 -14.23
N ILE A 136 -9.27 -6.58 -13.87
CA ILE A 136 -10.40 -6.19 -13.04
C ILE A 136 -11.65 -6.31 -13.90
N ILE A 137 -12.57 -7.19 -13.50
CA ILE A 137 -13.79 -7.52 -14.27
C ILE A 137 -15.06 -6.92 -13.67
N SER A 138 -14.98 -6.42 -12.43
CA SER A 138 -16.03 -5.67 -11.76
C SER A 138 -15.40 -4.77 -10.69
N ASP A 139 -15.99 -3.60 -10.42
CA ASP A 139 -15.51 -2.61 -9.44
C ASP A 139 -16.70 -1.81 -8.85
N TRP A 140 -17.11 -2.14 -7.63
CA TRP A 140 -18.33 -1.62 -7.01
C TRP A 140 -18.04 -0.91 -5.70
N ASP A 141 -19.00 -0.13 -5.23
CA ASP A 141 -19.00 0.61 -3.96
C ASP A 141 -20.20 0.23 -3.09
N GLY A 142 -20.18 0.68 -1.82
CA GLY A 142 -21.33 0.56 -0.93
C GLY A 142 -21.64 -0.86 -0.47
N GLU A 143 -22.92 -1.22 -0.41
CA GLU A 143 -23.41 -2.48 0.19
C GLU A 143 -22.85 -3.74 -0.48
N ALA A 144 -22.58 -3.69 -1.78
CA ALA A 144 -22.02 -4.82 -2.52
C ALA A 144 -20.61 -5.21 -2.01
N CYS A 145 -19.91 -4.31 -1.31
CA CYS A 145 -18.64 -4.64 -0.65
C CYS A 145 -18.77 -5.53 0.59
N GLY A 146 -19.98 -5.68 1.13
CA GLY A 146 -20.27 -6.59 2.24
C GLY A 146 -20.47 -8.05 1.84
N TYR A 147 -20.47 -8.35 0.54
CA TYR A 147 -20.72 -9.69 0.03
C TYR A 147 -19.48 -10.56 0.12
N ASP A 148 -19.69 -11.85 0.36
CA ASP A 148 -18.63 -12.84 0.50
C ASP A 148 -18.85 -14.01 -0.44
N TRP A 149 -17.78 -14.75 -0.73
CA TRP A 149 -17.87 -15.98 -1.50
C TRP A 149 -18.68 -17.03 -0.74
N LYS A 150 -19.66 -17.62 -1.40
CA LYS A 150 -20.27 -18.86 -0.93
C LYS A 150 -19.21 -19.93 -0.75
N LYS A 151 -19.37 -20.76 0.28
CA LYS A 151 -18.40 -21.82 0.65
C LYS A 151 -17.89 -22.67 -0.52
N ASP A 152 -18.78 -23.09 -1.41
CA ASP A 152 -18.50 -24.08 -2.47
C ASP A 152 -18.74 -23.55 -3.89
N SER A 153 -18.94 -22.23 -4.07
CA SER A 153 -19.18 -21.63 -5.38
C SER A 153 -18.57 -20.23 -5.52
N ASP A 154 -18.24 -19.85 -6.76
CA ASP A 154 -17.79 -18.49 -7.10
C ASP A 154 -18.98 -17.51 -7.19
N GLU A 155 -19.89 -17.58 -6.22
CA GLU A 155 -21.03 -16.68 -6.10
C GLU A 155 -20.81 -15.76 -4.91
N LEU A 156 -20.95 -14.45 -5.12
CA LEU A 156 -20.95 -13.48 -4.04
C LEU A 156 -22.37 -13.40 -3.44
N ALA A 157 -22.47 -13.51 -2.13
CA ALA A 157 -23.74 -13.42 -1.40
C ALA A 157 -23.58 -12.61 -0.10
N SER A 158 -24.68 -12.03 0.38
CA SER A 158 -24.68 -11.30 1.67
C SER A 158 -24.53 -12.23 2.88
N SER A 159 -24.80 -13.53 2.71
CA SER A 159 -24.54 -14.57 3.70
C SER A 159 -24.50 -15.98 3.10
N ASP A 160 -24.14 -16.98 3.90
CA ASP A 160 -24.16 -18.39 3.52
C ASP A 160 -25.58 -18.99 3.45
N GLU A 161 -26.63 -18.26 3.83
CA GLU A 161 -28.00 -18.77 3.81
C GLU A 161 -28.52 -19.09 2.39
N PRO A 162 -29.43 -20.08 2.22
CA PRO A 162 -29.92 -20.47 0.89
C PRO A 162 -30.60 -19.35 0.10
N ASN A 163 -31.24 -18.41 0.80
CA ASN A 163 -32.00 -17.30 0.21
C ASN A 163 -31.30 -15.95 0.38
N ALA A 164 -30.01 -15.95 0.71
CA ALA A 164 -29.23 -14.73 0.80
C ALA A 164 -29.25 -13.98 -0.54
N GLU A 165 -29.22 -12.65 -0.46
CA GLU A 165 -29.07 -11.83 -1.65
C GLU A 165 -27.75 -12.16 -2.34
N LYS A 166 -27.79 -12.25 -3.67
CA LYS A 166 -26.64 -12.62 -4.50
C LYS A 166 -26.22 -11.43 -5.35
N PHE A 167 -24.91 -11.25 -5.51
CA PHE A 167 -24.34 -10.23 -6.36
C PHE A 167 -23.70 -10.86 -7.61
N ASP A 168 -24.25 -10.54 -8.78
CA ASP A 168 -23.72 -10.99 -10.07
C ASP A 168 -22.67 -10.01 -10.62
N PHE A 169 -21.44 -10.14 -10.10
CA PHE A 169 -20.31 -9.33 -10.54
C PHE A 169 -19.94 -9.52 -12.03
N LEU A 170 -20.38 -10.59 -12.69
CA LEU A 170 -20.09 -10.82 -14.11
C LEU A 170 -20.96 -9.98 -15.02
N THR A 171 -22.19 -9.71 -14.59
CA THR A 171 -23.16 -8.86 -15.31
C THR A 171 -22.95 -7.39 -14.97
N PHE A 172 -22.62 -7.07 -13.71
CA PHE A 172 -22.32 -5.70 -13.28
C PHE A 172 -20.84 -5.36 -13.48
N ARG A 173 -20.46 -5.06 -14.74
CA ARG A 173 -19.11 -4.59 -15.10
C ARG A 173 -19.10 -3.06 -15.26
N PRO A 174 -18.49 -2.31 -14.35
CA PRO A 174 -18.32 -0.88 -14.52
C PRO A 174 -17.20 -0.57 -15.52
N ASP A 175 -17.25 0.63 -16.09
CA ASP A 175 -16.25 1.13 -17.04
C ASP A 175 -15.07 1.75 -16.30
N ILE A 176 -14.06 0.93 -16.00
CA ILE A 176 -12.86 1.28 -15.21
C ILE A 176 -11.97 2.31 -15.94
N ASN A 177 -12.15 2.49 -17.25
CA ASN A 177 -11.35 3.40 -18.08
C ASN A 177 -11.89 4.82 -18.13
N LYS A 178 -13.00 5.13 -17.47
CA LYS A 178 -13.45 6.50 -17.34
C LYS A 178 -12.70 7.13 -16.16
N PRO A 179 -11.90 8.20 -16.37
CA PRO A 179 -11.37 8.95 -15.24
C PRO A 179 -12.57 9.36 -14.39
N TYR A 180 -12.53 9.02 -13.09
CA TYR A 180 -13.55 9.41 -12.14
C TYR A 180 -13.52 10.93 -11.99
N LYS A 181 -14.12 11.63 -12.95
CA LYS A 181 -14.37 13.07 -12.93
C LYS A 181 -15.42 13.44 -11.88
N GLN A 182 -15.76 12.51 -10.99
CA GLN A 182 -17.03 12.42 -10.28
C GLN A 182 -16.87 12.54 -8.75
N LEU A 183 -15.76 13.11 -8.26
CA LEU A 183 -15.80 13.81 -6.97
C LEU A 183 -16.44 15.21 -7.14
N SER A 184 -16.46 15.77 -8.36
CA SER A 184 -17.11 17.05 -8.64
C SER A 184 -18.65 16.99 -8.77
N TRP A 185 -19.23 15.80 -8.98
CA TRP A 185 -20.69 15.65 -9.18
C TRP A 185 -21.45 15.30 -7.89
N LEU A 186 -20.78 14.76 -6.87
CA LEU A 186 -21.37 14.59 -5.54
C LEU A 186 -21.67 15.95 -4.90
N ALA A 187 -20.85 16.97 -5.17
CA ALA A 187 -21.08 18.35 -4.72
C ALA A 187 -22.25 19.07 -5.44
N LEU A 188 -22.75 18.57 -6.58
CA LEU A 188 -23.77 19.25 -7.37
C LEU A 188 -25.20 18.73 -7.16
N LYS A 189 -25.38 17.58 -6.50
CA LYS A 189 -26.69 16.95 -6.34
C LYS A 189 -27.42 17.26 -5.03
N GLU A 190 -26.75 17.86 -4.04
CA GLU A 190 -27.41 18.32 -2.79
C GLU A 190 -27.86 19.79 -2.82
N VAL A 191 -27.60 20.55 -3.89
CA VAL A 191 -27.96 21.99 -3.98
C VAL A 191 -29.21 22.25 -4.83
N ASN A 192 -29.85 21.21 -5.39
CA ASN A 192 -31.12 21.37 -6.13
C ASN A 192 -32.17 20.34 -5.67
N GLY A 193 -32.55 20.46 -4.39
CA GLY A 193 -33.78 19.91 -3.82
C GLY A 193 -34.49 20.99 -3.03
#